data_AF-A0A971T4K5-F1
#
_entry.id   AF-A0A971T4K5-F1
#
_cell.length_a   1.000
_cell.length_b   1.000
_cell.length_c   1.000
_cell.angle_alpha   90.00
_cell.angle_beta   90.00
_cell.angle_gamma   90.00
#
_symmetry.space_group_name_H-M   'P 1'
#
loop_
_entity.id
_entity.type
_entity.pdbx_description
1 polymer ?
#
loop_
_entity_poly.entity_id
_entity_poly.type
_entity_poly.pdbx_seq_one_letter_code
_entity_poly.pdbx_strand_id
1 'polypeptide(L)'
;MDGLANIIKYLRTDRGLSQSDLARLLGIGRSTIASYESGARSPDYKTLLQLATCFNVSVDYLLGNQRSNLNNSSEYSTILRELNDLLNSSPIPQEKKNEIINEMKDYFRWKIDQARQSDSSAEEE
;
A
#
# COMPACT_ATOMS: atom_id res chain seq x y z
N MET A 1 -2.35 -10.39 3.85
CA MET A 1 -3.43 -10.01 2.91
C MET A 1 -4.61 -9.56 3.75
N ASP A 2 -4.71 -8.26 4.00
CA ASP A 2 -5.79 -7.70 4.81
C ASP A 2 -7.05 -7.55 3.97
N GLY A 3 -8.14 -8.21 4.37
CA GLY A 3 -9.43 -8.09 3.68
C GLY A 3 -10.05 -6.71 3.88
N LEU A 4 -10.97 -6.32 2.97
CA LEU A 4 -11.73 -5.06 2.98
C LEU A 4 -12.19 -4.62 4.37
N ALA A 5 -12.68 -5.56 5.19
CA ALA A 5 -13.11 -5.33 6.57
C ALA A 5 -12.00 -4.72 7.46
N ASN A 6 -10.78 -5.26 7.38
CA ASN A 6 -9.62 -4.78 8.13
C ASN A 6 -9.20 -3.39 7.65
N ILE A 7 -9.22 -3.15 6.33
CA ILE A 7 -8.82 -1.87 5.75
C ILE A 7 -9.79 -0.75 6.15
N ILE A 8 -11.11 -1.01 6.12
CA ILE A 8 -12.12 -0.06 6.59
C ILE A 8 -11.88 0.28 8.07
N LYS A 9 -11.69 -0.75 8.91
CA LYS A 9 -11.46 -0.57 10.34
C LYS A 9 -10.19 0.25 10.60
N TYR A 10 -9.11 -0.09 9.89
CA TYR A 10 -7.81 0.59 9.97
C TYR A 10 -7.94 2.08 9.61
N LEU A 11 -8.47 2.40 8.43
CA LEU A 11 -8.63 3.78 7.96
C LEU A 11 -9.54 4.61 8.88
N ARG A 12 -10.56 3.97 9.46
CA ARG A 12 -11.42 4.61 10.45
C ARG A 12 -10.65 4.96 11.72
N THR A 13 -9.90 4.00 12.27
CA THR A 13 -9.12 4.21 13.51
C THR A 13 -7.96 5.16 13.32
N ASP A 14 -7.30 5.14 12.16
CA ASP A 14 -6.21 6.04 11.80
C ASP A 14 -6.67 7.52 11.79
N ARG A 15 -7.92 7.76 11.38
CA ARG A 15 -8.58 9.07 11.47
C ARG A 15 -9.19 9.39 12.82
N GLY A 16 -9.02 8.54 13.84
CA GLY A 16 -9.61 8.74 15.17
C GLY A 16 -11.14 8.67 15.22
N LEU A 17 -11.79 8.07 14.21
CA LEU A 17 -13.25 8.02 14.11
C LEU A 17 -13.82 6.82 14.87
N SER A 18 -14.94 6.98 15.57
CA SER A 18 -15.75 5.85 16.04
C SER A 18 -16.58 5.26 14.90
N GLN A 19 -17.10 4.04 15.07
CA GLN A 19 -18.05 3.45 14.10
C GLN A 19 -19.28 4.34 13.88
N SER A 20 -19.72 5.05 14.91
CA SER A 20 -20.85 5.98 14.84
C SER A 20 -20.50 7.25 14.05
N ASP A 21 -19.26 7.70 14.10
CA ASP A 21 -18.80 8.88 13.35
C ASP A 21 -18.71 8.56 11.87
N LEU A 22 -18.09 7.42 11.51
CA LEU A 22 -18.04 6.96 10.12
C LEU A 22 -19.45 6.72 9.56
N ALA A 23 -20.32 6.11 10.35
CA ALA A 23 -21.73 5.92 9.98
C ALA A 23 -22.43 7.25 9.66
N ARG A 24 -22.18 8.28 10.48
CA ARG A 24 -22.72 9.64 10.26
C ARG A 24 -22.17 10.28 8.99
N LEU A 25 -20.87 10.15 8.73
CA LEU A 25 -20.22 10.67 7.51
C LEU A 25 -20.79 10.03 6.24
N LEU A 26 -21.13 8.74 6.29
CA LEU A 26 -21.65 7.99 5.16
C LEU A 26 -23.18 8.00 5.06
N GLY A 27 -23.89 8.53 6.07
CA GLY A 27 -25.34 8.53 6.12
C GLY A 27 -25.96 7.14 6.28
N ILE A 28 -25.26 6.20 6.93
CA ILE A 28 -25.71 4.82 7.16
C ILE A 28 -25.74 4.47 8.65
N GLY A 29 -26.25 3.29 9.00
CA GLY A 29 -26.34 2.85 10.39
C GLY A 29 -24.99 2.41 10.97
N ARG A 30 -24.77 2.66 12.28
CA ARG A 30 -23.58 2.16 13.00
C ARG A 30 -23.44 0.63 12.91
N SER A 31 -24.56 -0.10 13.01
CA SER A 31 -24.58 -1.56 12.85
C SER A 31 -24.09 -1.98 11.47
N THR A 32 -24.37 -1.21 10.43
CA THR A 32 -23.89 -1.44 9.07
C THR A 32 -22.36 -1.35 8.99
N ILE A 33 -21.76 -0.32 9.60
CA ILE A 33 -20.29 -0.20 9.72
C ILE A 33 -19.70 -1.38 10.48
N ALA A 34 -20.31 -1.76 11.61
CA ALA A 34 -19.84 -2.90 12.39
C ALA A 34 -19.89 -4.22 11.58
N SER A 35 -20.94 -4.43 10.77
CA SER A 35 -21.04 -5.58 9.87
C SER A 35 -19.99 -5.57 8.75
N TYR A 36 -19.59 -4.39 8.26
CA TYR A 36 -18.51 -4.28 7.28
C TYR A 36 -17.16 -4.61 7.91
N GLU A 37 -16.87 -4.07 9.09
CA GLU A 37 -15.60 -4.28 9.79
C GLU A 37 -15.44 -5.69 10.36
N SER A 38 -16.53 -6.42 10.57
CA SER A 38 -16.48 -7.84 10.95
C SER A 38 -16.47 -8.78 9.75
N GLY A 39 -16.68 -8.28 8.52
CA GLY A 39 -16.83 -9.08 7.32
C GLY A 39 -18.18 -9.82 7.20
N ALA A 40 -19.11 -9.62 8.14
CA ALA A 40 -20.44 -10.24 8.10
C ALA A 40 -21.28 -9.75 6.90
N ARG A 41 -21.02 -8.53 6.43
CA ARG A 41 -21.64 -7.96 5.23
C ARG A 41 -20.57 -7.23 4.43
N SER A 42 -20.72 -7.22 3.10
CA SER A 42 -19.90 -6.36 2.23
C SER A 42 -20.65 -5.08 1.85
N PRO A 43 -19.98 -3.92 1.75
CA PRO A 43 -20.55 -2.71 1.19
C PRO A 43 -20.91 -2.92 -0.28
N ASP A 44 -21.97 -2.26 -0.75
CA ASP A 44 -22.30 -2.22 -2.17
C ASP A 44 -21.37 -1.26 -2.92
N TYR A 45 -21.45 -1.25 -4.25
CA TYR A 45 -20.61 -0.38 -5.09
C TYR A 45 -20.71 1.10 -4.71
N LYS A 46 -21.91 1.59 -4.38
CA LYS A 46 -22.12 3.00 -4.01
C LYS A 46 -21.43 3.33 -2.68
N THR A 47 -21.62 2.49 -1.68
CA THR A 47 -21.00 2.64 -0.36
C THR A 47 -19.48 2.51 -0.46
N LEU A 48 -18.98 1.62 -1.32
CA LEU A 48 -17.56 1.43 -1.57
C LEU A 48 -16.92 2.69 -2.16
N LEU A 49 -17.59 3.36 -3.11
CA LEU A 49 -17.14 4.64 -3.66
C LEU A 49 -17.19 5.78 -2.62
N GLN A 50 -18.22 5.80 -1.77
CA GLN A 50 -18.31 6.77 -0.67
C GLN A 50 -17.21 6.56 0.36
N LEU A 51 -16.90 5.31 0.72
CA LEU A 51 -15.77 4.96 1.60
C LEU A 51 -14.45 5.42 0.98
N ALA A 52 -14.22 5.16 -0.30
CA ALA A 52 -13.02 5.57 -1.02
C ALA A 52 -12.85 7.09 -0.98
N THR A 53 -13.93 7.82 -1.25
CA THR A 53 -13.96 9.29 -1.21
C THR A 53 -13.76 9.82 0.21
N CYS A 54 -14.49 9.29 1.19
CA CYS A 54 -14.40 9.68 2.61
C CYS A 54 -12.97 9.49 3.15
N PHE A 55 -12.29 8.45 2.69
CA PHE A 55 -10.93 8.14 3.10
C PHE A 55 -9.85 8.64 2.15
N ASN A 56 -10.21 9.34 1.07
CA ASN A 56 -9.30 9.83 0.04
C ASN A 56 -8.32 8.74 -0.46
N VAL A 57 -8.84 7.55 -0.75
CA VAL A 57 -8.10 6.40 -1.29
C VAL A 57 -8.80 5.86 -2.53
N SER A 58 -8.12 5.01 -3.31
CA SER A 58 -8.76 4.28 -4.41
C SER A 58 -9.63 3.13 -3.90
N VAL A 59 -10.64 2.75 -4.69
CA VAL A 59 -11.45 1.55 -4.43
C VAL A 59 -10.57 0.30 -4.43
N ASP A 60 -9.57 0.25 -5.31
CA ASP A 60 -8.59 -0.84 -5.34
C ASP A 60 -7.82 -0.98 -4.02
N TYR A 61 -7.40 0.14 -3.42
CA TYR A 61 -6.79 0.13 -2.09
C TYR A 61 -7.74 -0.46 -1.04
N LEU A 62 -9.01 -0.02 -1.01
CA LEU A 62 -10.00 -0.54 -0.07
C LEU A 62 -10.23 -2.05 -0.21
N LEU A 63 -10.23 -2.55 -1.43
CA LEU A 63 -10.43 -3.97 -1.71
C LEU A 63 -9.20 -4.84 -1.41
N GLY A 64 -8.11 -4.25 -0.93
CA GLY A 64 -6.83 -4.96 -0.79
C GLY A 64 -6.19 -5.30 -2.14
N ASN A 65 -6.76 -4.76 -3.24
CA ASN A 65 -6.16 -4.77 -4.57
C ASN A 65 -5.12 -3.66 -4.65
N GLN A 66 -4.15 -3.69 -3.74
CA GLN A 66 -2.83 -3.21 -4.09
C GLN A 66 -2.29 -4.16 -5.16
N ARG A 67 -2.83 -4.07 -6.39
CA ARG A 67 -1.99 -4.27 -7.56
C ARG A 67 -0.90 -3.21 -7.37
N SER A 68 0.19 -3.60 -6.72
CA SER A 68 1.48 -3.17 -7.21
C SER A 68 1.37 -3.26 -8.73
N ASN A 69 1.69 -2.19 -9.43
CA ASN A 69 1.90 -2.28 -10.87
C ASN A 69 3.11 -3.21 -11.13
N LEU A 70 3.01 -4.49 -10.76
CA LEU A 70 3.84 -5.60 -11.19
C LEU A 70 3.33 -6.12 -12.53
N ASN A 71 2.77 -5.23 -13.34
CA ASN A 71 2.67 -5.48 -14.78
C ASN A 71 4.02 -5.21 -15.48
N ASN A 72 5.12 -5.16 -14.74
CA ASN A 72 6.47 -5.31 -15.28
C ASN A 72 7.22 -6.44 -14.55
N SER A 73 7.49 -7.49 -15.33
CA SER A 73 8.59 -8.47 -15.22
C SER A 73 8.54 -9.55 -14.12
N SER A 74 8.50 -10.82 -14.56
CA SER A 74 8.82 -11.99 -13.74
C SER A 74 10.25 -11.95 -13.17
N GLU A 75 11.10 -11.07 -13.69
CA GLU A 75 12.51 -10.94 -13.31
C GLU A 75 12.67 -10.12 -12.03
N TYR A 76 11.97 -8.98 -11.89
CA TYR A 76 12.03 -8.17 -10.67
C TYR A 76 11.48 -8.93 -9.47
N SER A 77 10.38 -9.67 -9.66
CA SER A 77 9.83 -10.50 -8.60
C SER A 77 10.77 -11.63 -8.17
N THR A 78 11.60 -12.13 -9.08
CA THR A 78 12.59 -13.18 -8.79
C THR A 78 13.76 -12.61 -8.01
N ILE A 79 14.34 -11.50 -8.47
CA ILE A 79 15.45 -10.80 -7.80
C ILE A 79 15.03 -10.35 -6.39
N LEU A 80 13.82 -9.79 -6.22
CA LEU A 80 13.33 -9.37 -4.91
C LEU A 80 13.20 -10.54 -3.93
N ARG A 81 12.80 -11.72 -4.41
CA ARG A 81 12.71 -12.93 -3.59
C ARG A 81 14.10 -13.40 -3.16
N GLU A 82 15.04 -13.49 -4.11
CA GLU A 82 16.42 -13.89 -3.83
C GLU A 82 17.10 -12.98 -2.81
N LEU A 83 16.93 -11.66 -2.95
CA LEU A 83 17.48 -10.68 -2.01
C LEU A 83 16.87 -10.82 -0.61
N ASN A 84 15.55 -11.04 -0.54
CA ASN A 84 14.87 -11.26 0.74
C ASN A 84 15.35 -12.56 1.42
N ASP A 85 15.53 -13.63 0.65
CA ASP A 85 16.00 -14.91 1.17
C ASP A 85 17.46 -14.81 1.64
N LEU A 86 18.31 -14.09 0.91
CA LEU A 86 19.70 -13.82 1.29
C LEU A 86 19.79 -13.05 2.61
N LEU A 87 18.98 -11.99 2.76
CA LEU A 87 18.97 -11.20 4.00
C LEU A 87 18.43 -12.00 5.18
N ASN A 88 17.43 -12.85 4.98
CA ASN A 88 16.81 -13.63 6.07
C ASN A 88 17.63 -14.84 6.49
N SER A 89 18.31 -15.50 5.55
CA SER A 89 19.22 -16.62 5.84
C SER A 89 20.55 -16.17 6.47
N SER A 90 20.90 -14.89 6.36
CA SER A 90 22.11 -14.33 6.97
C SER A 90 21.95 -14.14 8.50
N PRO A 91 22.92 -14.58 9.32
CA PRO A 91 22.90 -14.42 10.78
C PRO A 91 23.35 -13.02 11.18
N ILE A 92 22.65 -12.00 10.68
CA ILE A 92 22.91 -10.59 10.97
C ILE A 92 21.73 -9.96 11.71
N PRO A 93 21.95 -8.98 12.61
CA PRO A 93 20.88 -8.28 13.32
C PRO A 93 19.93 -7.56 12.37
N GLN A 94 18.68 -7.39 12.79
CA GLN A 94 17.64 -6.74 11.96
C GLN A 94 17.99 -5.28 11.65
N GLU A 95 18.65 -4.59 12.58
CA GLU A 95 19.13 -3.22 12.40
C GLU A 95 20.10 -3.15 11.21
N LYS A 96 21.01 -4.12 11.08
CA LYS A 96 21.98 -4.16 9.98
C LYS A 96 21.32 -4.51 8.66
N LYS A 97 20.30 -5.38 8.67
CA LYS A 97 19.47 -5.66 7.47
C LYS A 97 18.78 -4.40 6.96
N ASN A 98 18.21 -3.61 7.87
CA ASN A 98 17.54 -2.35 7.54
C ASN A 98 18.51 -1.31 6.97
N GLU A 99 19.72 -1.21 7.53
CA GLU A 99 20.79 -0.34 7.02
C GLU A 99 21.14 -0.72 5.57
N ILE A 100 21.39 -2.00 5.30
CA ILE A 100 21.68 -2.51 3.95
C ILE A 100 20.54 -2.18 2.97
N ILE A 101 19.27 -2.38 3.37
CA ILE A 101 18.12 -2.07 2.53
C ILE A 101 18.07 -0.58 2.18
N ASN A 102 18.39 0.30 3.14
CA ASN A 102 18.40 1.74 2.91
C ASN A 102 19.55 2.15 1.99
N GLU A 103 20.76 1.63 2.21
CA GLU A 103 21.91 1.86 1.33
C GLU A 103 21.61 1.41 -0.11
N MET A 104 20.98 0.25 -0.28
CA MET A 104 20.54 -0.22 -1.60
C MET A 104 19.56 0.76 -2.25
N LYS A 105 18.55 1.23 -1.51
CA LYS A 105 17.58 2.22 -2.02
C LYS A 105 18.28 3.51 -2.45
N ASP A 106 19.21 4.01 -1.65
CA ASP A 106 19.92 5.25 -1.92
C ASP A 106 20.85 5.11 -3.13
N TYR A 107 21.53 3.97 -3.27
CA TYR A 107 22.29 3.65 -4.47
C TYR A 107 21.41 3.62 -5.73
N PHE A 108 20.25 2.96 -5.66
CA PHE A 108 19.31 2.91 -6.80
C PHE A 108 18.78 4.31 -7.16
N ARG A 109 18.43 5.14 -6.17
CA ARG A 109 18.02 6.53 -6.40
C ARG A 109 19.11 7.31 -7.12
N TRP A 110 20.33 7.26 -6.60
CA TRP A 110 21.48 7.94 -7.20
C TRP A 110 21.73 7.47 -8.65
N LYS A 111 21.66 6.16 -8.91
CA LYS A 111 21.82 5.62 -10.27
C LYS A 111 20.75 6.07 -11.24
N ILE A 112 19.50 6.17 -10.79
CA ILE A 112 18.40 6.68 -11.62
C ILE A 112 18.60 8.16 -11.92
N ASP A 113 19.02 8.95 -10.93
CA ASP A 113 19.29 10.38 -11.13
C ASP A 113 20.47 10.61 -12.08
N GLN A 114 21.52 9.79 -12.00
CA GLN A 114 22.64 9.80 -12.94
C GLN A 114 22.17 9.53 -14.38
N ALA A 115 21.33 8.51 -14.59
CA ALA A 115 20.80 8.18 -15.90
C ALA A 115 19.91 9.29 -16.50
N ARG A 116 19.12 9.97 -15.66
CA ARG A 116 18.30 11.12 -16.09
C ARG A 116 19.12 12.33 -16.52
N GLN A 117 20.27 12.55 -15.88
CA GLN A 117 21.17 13.66 -16.22
C GLN A 117 21.92 13.40 -17.53
N SER A 118 22.26 12.15 -17.85
CA SER A 118 22.88 11.80 -19.14
C SER A 118 21.94 11.97 -20.34
N ASP A 119 20.62 11.79 -20.15
CA ASP A 119 19.63 11.96 -21.24
C ASP A 119 19.36 13.44 -21.57
N SER A 120 19.44 14.35 -20.58
CA SER A 120 19.21 15.80 -20.79
C SER A 120 20.31 16.50 -21.58
N SER A 121 21.47 15.86 -21.80
CA SER A 121 22.60 16.45 -22.54
C SER A 121 22.57 16.09 -24.03
N ALA A 122 21.66 15.21 -24.46
CA ALA A 122 21.54 14.73 -25.83
C ALA A 122 20.46 15.45 -26.66
N GLU A 123 19.67 16.34 -26.05
CA GLU A 123 18.60 17.10 -26.73
C GLU A 123 18.99 18.56 -27.08
N GLU A 124 20.22 19.00 -26.73
CA GLU A 124 20.72 20.36 -27.00
C GLU A 124 21.82 20.45 -28.09
N GLU A 125 22.10 19.37 -28.83
CA GLU A 125 22.95 19.38 -30.06
C GLU A 125 22.14 19.04 -31.32
#